data_AF-A0A2V7HA01-F1
#
_entry.id   AF-A0A2V7HA01-F1
#
_cell.length_a   1.000
_cell.length_b   1.000
_cell.length_c   1.000
_cell.angle_alpha   90.00
_cell.angle_beta   90.00
_cell.angle_gamma   90.00
#
_symmetry.space_group_name_H-M   'P 1'
#
loop_
_entity.id
_entity.type
_entity.pdbx_description
1 polymer ?
#
loop_
_entity_poly.entity_id
_entity_poly.type
_entity_poly.pdbx_seq_one_letter_code
_entity_poly.pdbx_strand_id
1 'polypeptide(L)'
;MRFPAALSLAALLLVAAPARAGHELTFYPSYYPQEVDVRFVASPAAAAALFRKNALHAWVGGDPFTPGAAPPDTRWAESLRGFVVLTFPRGAGAFADADSRCAAGVQVARALGERAPFIAHPYPVTPLHDDYLLHADRVQKAREHAAGKAPRVRATGALAQALARTDVPTAGRDADAVLEELELSTLLTGASPWVKKGWFHAWLLQSSAAARAAADDAFRRRVEGDWRTP
;
A
#
# COMPACT_ATOMS: atom_id res chain seq x y z
N MET A 1 53.55 -19.83 -26.45
CA MET A 1 53.35 -19.39 -25.05
C MET A 1 52.06 -18.56 -24.97
N ARG A 2 50.91 -19.17 -24.67
CA ARG A 2 49.61 -18.48 -24.50
C ARG A 2 48.84 -18.90 -23.23
N PHE A 3 49.38 -19.85 -22.48
CA PHE A 3 48.80 -20.38 -21.24
C PHE A 3 48.79 -19.43 -20.03
N PRO A 4 49.78 -18.53 -19.81
CA PRO A 4 49.78 -17.72 -18.59
C PRO A 4 48.66 -16.67 -18.59
N ALA A 5 48.34 -16.11 -19.77
CA ALA A 5 47.28 -15.10 -19.88
C ALA A 5 45.87 -15.67 -19.63
N ALA A 6 45.61 -16.90 -20.08
CA ALA A 6 44.32 -17.56 -19.88
C ALA A 6 44.08 -17.93 -18.40
N LEU A 7 45.12 -18.38 -17.70
CA LEU A 7 45.05 -18.67 -16.26
C LEU A 7 44.87 -17.40 -15.44
N SER A 8 45.58 -16.32 -15.78
CA SER A 8 45.41 -15.02 -15.11
C SER A 8 44.02 -14.44 -15.31
N LEU A 9 43.42 -14.59 -16.50
CA LEU A 9 42.07 -14.13 -16.77
C LEU A 9 41.00 -14.95 -16.04
N ALA A 10 41.16 -16.27 -15.98
CA ALA A 10 40.27 -17.16 -15.24
C ALA A 10 40.34 -16.89 -13.73
N ALA A 11 41.53 -16.65 -13.19
CA ALA A 11 41.70 -16.23 -11.80
C ALA A 11 41.02 -14.89 -11.52
N LEU A 12 41.14 -13.90 -12.42
CA LEU A 12 40.49 -12.60 -12.26
C LEU A 12 38.95 -12.71 -12.21
N LEU A 13 38.37 -13.57 -13.06
CA LEU A 13 36.94 -13.81 -13.11
C LEU A 13 36.41 -14.57 -11.87
N LEU A 14 37.26 -15.37 -11.21
CA LEU A 14 36.93 -16.06 -9.96
C LEU A 14 36.94 -15.15 -8.72
N VAL A 15 37.67 -14.04 -8.74
CA VAL A 15 37.67 -13.04 -7.64
C VAL A 15 36.68 -11.90 -7.88
N ALA A 16 36.19 -11.74 -9.11
CA ALA A 16 35.07 -10.86 -9.44
C ALA A 16 33.73 -11.45 -8.97
N ALA A 17 33.60 -11.63 -7.65
CA ALA A 17 32.27 -11.73 -7.04
C ALA A 17 31.46 -10.48 -7.46
N PRO A 18 30.14 -10.58 -7.66
CA PRO A 18 29.31 -9.43 -7.94
C PRO A 18 29.40 -8.46 -6.75
N ALA A 19 30.28 -7.47 -6.86
CA ALA A 19 30.31 -6.35 -5.96
C ALA A 19 28.99 -5.60 -6.15
N ARG A 20 28.04 -5.84 -5.24
CA ARG A 20 26.89 -4.96 -5.08
C ARG A 20 27.41 -3.65 -4.50
N ALA A 21 28.01 -2.82 -5.35
CA ALA A 21 28.44 -1.48 -5.00
C ALA A 21 27.17 -0.64 -4.81
N GLY A 22 26.59 -0.69 -3.62
CA GLY A 22 25.68 0.35 -3.15
C GLY A 22 26.46 1.66 -3.16
N HIS A 23 26.13 2.54 -4.09
CA HIS A 23 26.67 3.91 -4.11
C HIS A 23 25.92 4.72 -3.05
N GLU A 24 26.07 4.34 -1.78
CA GLU A 24 25.47 5.07 -0.66
C GLU A 24 26.38 6.23 -0.26
N LEU A 25 25.80 7.43 -0.14
CA LEU A 25 26.48 8.55 0.49
C LEU A 25 26.74 8.15 1.95
N THR A 26 28.00 8.20 2.39
CA THR A 26 28.42 7.87 3.78
C THR A 26 27.90 8.85 4.83
N PHE A 27 27.09 9.82 4.44
CA PHE A 27 26.50 10.81 5.32
C PHE A 27 25.05 11.07 4.91
N TYR A 28 24.13 10.42 5.62
CA TYR A 28 22.75 10.85 5.70
C TYR A 28 22.60 11.74 6.94
N PRO A 29 21.87 12.87 6.87
CA PRO A 29 21.46 13.58 8.07
C PRO A 29 20.83 12.59 9.06
N SER A 30 21.13 12.71 10.35
CA SER A 30 20.71 11.77 11.42
C SER A 30 19.20 11.55 11.54
N TYR A 31 18.39 12.28 10.79
CA TYR A 31 16.94 12.13 10.68
C TYR A 31 16.51 10.99 9.73
N TYR A 32 17.39 10.46 8.88
CA TYR A 32 17.10 9.30 8.03
C TYR A 32 17.87 8.07 8.55
N PRO A 33 17.17 6.98 8.90
CA PRO A 33 17.86 5.76 9.28
C PRO A 33 18.68 5.24 8.10
N GLN A 34 19.93 4.84 8.36
CA GLN A 34 20.79 4.19 7.37
C GLN A 34 20.15 2.90 6.85
N GLU A 35 19.44 2.19 7.73
CA GLU A 35 18.74 0.94 7.43
C GLU A 35 17.44 0.86 8.22
N VAL A 36 16.37 0.38 7.56
CA VAL A 36 15.11 0.01 8.20
C VAL A 36 14.94 -1.50 8.07
N ASP A 37 15.12 -2.21 9.18
CA ASP A 37 14.87 -3.64 9.25
C ASP A 37 13.38 -3.91 9.50
N VAL A 38 12.75 -4.63 8.57
CA VAL A 38 11.38 -5.11 8.69
C VAL A 38 11.41 -6.62 8.87
N ARG A 39 11.05 -7.06 10.07
CA ARG A 39 11.12 -8.48 10.47
C ARG A 39 9.83 -8.97 11.10
N PHE A 40 9.62 -10.27 11.01
CA PHE A 40 8.53 -10.93 11.72
C PHE A 40 8.88 -11.13 13.19
N VAL A 41 7.90 -10.91 14.06
CA VAL A 41 7.97 -11.23 15.47
C VAL A 41 6.88 -12.24 15.78
N ALA A 42 7.27 -13.35 16.41
CA ALA A 42 6.44 -14.54 16.56
C ALA A 42 5.12 -14.32 17.34
N SER A 43 5.05 -13.28 18.18
CA SER A 43 3.85 -12.96 18.96
C SER A 43 3.83 -11.51 19.42
N PRO A 44 2.66 -10.96 19.78
CA PRO A 44 2.56 -9.63 20.38
C PRO A 44 3.38 -9.51 21.68
N ALA A 45 3.40 -10.57 22.52
CA ALA A 45 4.19 -10.59 23.75
C ALA A 45 5.71 -10.49 23.47
N ALA A 46 6.19 -11.16 22.42
CA ALA A 46 7.58 -11.02 21.99
C ALA A 46 7.87 -9.61 21.46
N ALA A 47 6.93 -8.98 20.74
CA ALA A 47 7.05 -7.60 20.29
C ALA A 47 7.14 -6.62 21.48
N ALA A 48 6.29 -6.79 22.50
CA ALA A 48 6.34 -6.00 23.73
C ALA A 48 7.68 -6.14 24.47
N ALA A 49 8.24 -7.36 24.52
CA ALA A 49 9.55 -7.59 25.11
C ALA A 49 10.69 -6.88 24.35
N LEU A 50 10.60 -6.80 23.02
CA LEU A 50 11.55 -6.06 22.18
C LEU A 50 11.42 -4.54 22.35
N PHE A 51 10.19 -4.01 22.42
CA PHE A 51 9.95 -2.59 22.71
C PHE A 51 10.59 -2.17 24.02
N ARG A 52 10.40 -2.94 25.10
CA ARG A 52 10.99 -2.65 26.42
C ARG A 52 12.52 -2.64 26.42
N LYS A 53 13.15 -3.29 25.44
CA LYS A 53 14.61 -3.33 25.26
C LYS A 53 15.11 -2.31 24.24
N ASN A 54 14.24 -1.44 23.71
CA ASN A 54 14.55 -0.53 22.60
C ASN A 54 15.09 -1.27 21.36
N ALA A 55 14.68 -2.53 21.17
CA ALA A 55 15.08 -3.39 20.06
C ALA A 55 14.00 -3.48 18.96
N LEU A 56 12.90 -2.74 19.11
CA LEU A 56 11.82 -2.59 18.14
C LEU A 56 11.28 -1.16 18.24
N HIS A 57 11.24 -0.44 17.12
CA HIS A 57 10.81 0.97 17.07
C HIS A 57 9.32 1.12 16.69
N ALA A 58 8.78 0.17 15.91
CA ALA A 58 7.41 0.20 15.44
C ALA A 58 6.82 -1.23 15.38
N TRP A 59 5.51 -1.35 15.59
CA TRP A 59 4.78 -2.61 15.49
C TRP A 59 3.47 -2.41 14.74
N VAL A 60 3.18 -3.33 13.82
CA VAL A 60 1.95 -3.34 13.05
C VAL A 60 1.08 -4.50 13.55
N GLY A 61 -0.03 -4.15 14.19
CA GLY A 61 -0.97 -5.11 14.77
C GLY A 61 -1.79 -4.47 15.91
N GLY A 62 -2.52 -5.30 16.65
CA GLY A 62 -3.16 -4.86 17.90
C GLY A 62 -2.14 -4.50 18.98
N ASP A 63 -2.62 -3.96 20.10
CA ASP A 63 -1.81 -3.61 21.26
C ASP A 63 -0.97 -4.82 21.75
N PRO A 64 0.38 -4.77 21.63
CA PRO A 64 1.23 -5.87 22.05
C PRO A 64 1.41 -5.94 23.57
N PHE A 65 1.03 -4.90 24.31
CA PHE A 65 1.24 -4.79 25.75
C PHE A 65 0.09 -5.34 26.59
N THR A 66 -1.10 -5.54 26.02
CA THR A 66 -2.28 -6.08 26.72
C THR A 66 -1.96 -7.45 27.36
N PRO A 67 -2.26 -7.67 28.66
CA PRO A 67 -3.04 -6.83 29.58
C PRO A 67 -2.21 -5.80 30.39
N GLY A 68 -0.90 -5.70 30.16
CA GLY A 68 -0.03 -4.73 30.81
C GLY A 68 -0.09 -3.32 30.20
N ALA A 69 0.69 -2.39 30.78
CA ALA A 69 0.79 -1.02 30.29
C ALA A 69 1.88 -0.87 29.21
N ALA A 70 1.59 -0.05 28.21
CA ALA A 70 2.59 0.40 27.24
C ALA A 70 3.60 1.38 27.90
N PRO A 71 4.87 1.40 27.44
CA PRO A 71 5.82 2.45 27.81
C PRO A 71 5.27 3.86 27.55
N PRO A 72 5.62 4.88 28.38
CA PRO A 72 5.02 6.21 28.34
C PRO A 72 5.28 7.00 27.03
N ASP A 73 6.34 6.64 26.31
CA ASP A 73 6.74 7.19 25.01
C ASP A 73 6.09 6.48 23.81
N THR A 74 5.31 5.42 24.05
CA THR A 74 4.58 4.72 22.99
C THR A 74 3.52 5.65 22.40
N ARG A 75 3.43 5.67 21.06
CA ARG A 75 2.39 6.37 20.32
C ARG A 75 1.64 5.39 19.44
N TRP A 76 0.35 5.63 19.30
CA TRP A 76 -0.55 4.80 18.51
C TRP A 76 -0.87 5.50 17.21
N ALA A 77 -0.73 4.79 16.11
CA ALA A 77 -1.26 5.18 14.83
C ALA A 77 -2.25 4.09 14.41
N GLU A 78 -3.52 4.45 14.31
CA GLU A 78 -4.52 3.57 13.74
C GLU A 78 -4.32 3.53 12.22
N SER A 79 -4.09 2.35 11.69
CA SER A 79 -4.02 2.12 10.25
C SER A 79 -5.29 1.41 9.80
N LEU A 80 -5.97 2.03 8.82
CA LEU A 80 -7.11 1.55 8.02
C LEU A 80 -8.51 1.89 8.56
N ARG A 81 -8.98 3.11 8.30
CA ARG A 81 -10.41 3.49 8.33
C ARG A 81 -11.26 2.83 7.20
N GLY A 82 -10.64 1.98 6.37
CA GLY A 82 -11.31 1.31 5.26
C GLY A 82 -11.01 1.92 3.88
N PHE A 83 -11.94 1.79 2.94
CA PHE A 83 -11.78 2.16 1.54
C PHE A 83 -12.74 3.29 1.18
N VAL A 84 -12.26 4.32 0.50
CA VAL A 84 -13.15 5.28 -0.15
C VAL A 84 -13.49 4.78 -1.54
N VAL A 85 -14.78 4.63 -1.81
CA VAL A 85 -15.31 3.94 -2.98
C VAL A 85 -16.30 4.82 -3.70
N LEU A 86 -16.13 4.95 -5.01
CA LEU A 86 -17.13 5.51 -5.91
C LEU A 86 -17.84 4.38 -6.68
N THR A 87 -19.04 4.02 -6.22
CA THR A 87 -19.88 2.98 -6.82
C THR A 87 -20.82 3.60 -7.84
N PHE A 88 -20.96 3.01 -9.03
CA PHE A 88 -21.99 3.36 -10.01
C PHE A 88 -23.08 2.27 -9.99
N PRO A 89 -24.21 2.46 -9.28
CA PRO A 89 -25.19 1.40 -9.05
C PRO A 89 -25.90 0.93 -10.33
N ARG A 90 -25.99 1.83 -11.32
CA ARG A 90 -26.54 1.56 -12.64
C ARG A 90 -25.60 2.17 -13.67
N GLY A 91 -24.75 1.34 -14.28
CA GLY A 91 -23.98 1.74 -15.45
C GLY A 91 -24.93 1.99 -16.62
N ALA A 92 -25.34 3.24 -16.80
CA ALA A 92 -26.30 3.64 -17.82
C ALA A 92 -25.95 5.03 -18.38
N GLY A 93 -26.45 5.33 -19.58
CA GLY A 93 -26.19 6.60 -20.25
C GLY A 93 -24.69 6.89 -20.38
N ALA A 94 -24.26 8.05 -19.89
CA ALA A 94 -22.87 8.51 -19.96
C ALA A 94 -21.87 7.69 -19.10
N PHE A 95 -22.35 6.72 -18.31
CA PHE A 95 -21.52 5.90 -17.42
C PHE A 95 -21.71 4.39 -17.70
N ALA A 96 -22.17 4.03 -18.91
CA ALA A 96 -22.41 2.66 -19.32
C ALA A 96 -21.11 1.85 -19.44
N ASP A 97 -20.05 2.44 -19.98
CA ASP A 97 -18.74 1.79 -20.15
C ASP A 97 -17.81 2.03 -18.96
N ALA A 98 -16.80 1.17 -18.83
CA ALA A 98 -15.87 1.21 -17.70
C ALA A 98 -14.94 2.42 -17.76
N ASP A 99 -14.50 2.83 -18.95
CA ASP A 99 -13.55 3.93 -19.11
C ASP A 99 -14.18 5.27 -18.73
N SER A 100 -15.44 5.49 -19.12
CA SER A 100 -16.23 6.66 -18.70
C SER A 100 -16.43 6.71 -17.19
N ARG A 101 -16.63 5.56 -16.52
CA ARG A 101 -16.69 5.50 -15.05
C ARG A 101 -15.35 5.81 -14.40
N CYS A 102 -14.25 5.29 -14.95
CA CYS A 102 -12.90 5.61 -14.48
C CYS A 102 -12.60 7.11 -14.64
N ALA A 103 -12.90 7.69 -15.81
CA ALA A 103 -12.71 9.11 -16.09
C ALA A 103 -13.60 9.99 -15.18
N ALA A 104 -14.83 9.57 -14.90
CA ALA A 104 -15.70 10.22 -13.91
C ALA A 104 -15.11 10.15 -12.49
N GLY A 105 -14.50 9.02 -12.12
CA GLY A 105 -13.76 8.89 -10.86
C GLY A 105 -12.58 9.86 -10.76
N VAL A 106 -11.82 10.02 -11.85
CA VAL A 106 -10.74 11.03 -11.93
C VAL A 106 -11.30 12.45 -11.75
N GLN A 107 -12.45 12.76 -12.38
CA GLN A 107 -13.11 14.07 -12.22
C GLN A 107 -13.50 14.33 -10.75
N VAL A 108 -14.12 13.36 -10.07
CA VAL A 108 -14.51 13.49 -8.66
C VAL A 108 -13.28 13.66 -7.76
N ALA A 109 -12.24 12.84 -7.95
CA ALA A 109 -11.01 12.91 -7.16
C ALA A 109 -10.28 14.25 -7.34
N ARG A 110 -10.19 14.76 -8.57
CA ARG A 110 -9.60 16.08 -8.86
C ARG A 110 -10.39 17.21 -8.22
N ALA A 111 -11.72 17.18 -8.30
CA ALA A 111 -12.57 18.22 -7.72
C ALA A 111 -12.47 18.25 -6.18
N LEU A 112 -12.39 17.08 -5.54
CA LEU A 112 -12.15 16.98 -4.11
C LEU A 112 -10.79 17.56 -3.73
N GLY A 113 -9.71 17.14 -4.41
CA GLY A 113 -8.36 17.63 -4.17
C GLY A 113 -7.99 17.63 -2.68
N GLU A 114 -7.43 18.75 -2.20
CA GLU A 114 -7.04 18.94 -0.79
C GLU A 114 -8.23 18.98 0.19
N ARG A 115 -9.47 19.09 -0.30
CA ARG A 115 -10.68 19.12 0.54
C ARG A 115 -11.11 17.71 0.97
N ALA A 116 -10.57 16.68 0.32
CA ALA A 116 -10.86 15.29 0.65
C ALA A 116 -10.36 14.97 2.07
N PRO A 117 -11.08 14.13 2.83
CA PRO A 117 -10.59 13.60 4.10
C PRO A 117 -9.55 12.47 3.88
N PHE A 118 -8.97 12.36 2.69
CA PHE A 118 -8.03 11.33 2.27
C PHE A 118 -7.08 11.89 1.20
N ILE A 119 -5.90 11.27 1.07
CA ILE A 119 -4.95 11.60 0.00
C ILE A 119 -5.21 10.66 -1.18
N ALA A 120 -5.64 11.22 -2.31
CA ALA A 120 -5.86 10.45 -3.53
C ALA A 120 -4.54 10.26 -4.29
N HIS A 121 -4.19 9.00 -4.56
CA HIS A 121 -3.10 8.66 -5.48
C HIS A 121 -3.68 8.17 -6.81
N PRO A 122 -3.16 8.64 -7.96
CA PRO A 122 -3.66 8.23 -9.29
C PRO A 122 -3.32 6.77 -9.62
N TYR A 123 -2.41 6.14 -8.87
CA TYR A 123 -1.92 4.79 -9.11
C TYR A 123 -1.75 4.05 -7.77
N PRO A 124 -2.03 2.72 -7.69
CA PRO A 124 -2.00 1.96 -6.44
C PRO A 124 -0.61 1.80 -5.82
N VAL A 125 0.46 1.83 -6.63
CA VAL A 125 1.83 1.91 -6.11
C VAL A 125 2.12 3.37 -5.83
N THR A 126 1.98 3.77 -4.57
CA THR A 126 2.18 5.16 -4.13
C THR A 126 3.67 5.47 -3.94
N PRO A 127 4.07 6.75 -3.85
CA PRO A 127 5.47 7.12 -3.55
C PRO A 127 6.04 6.55 -2.24
N LEU A 128 5.18 6.00 -1.37
CA LEU A 128 5.56 5.37 -0.11
C LEU A 128 5.87 3.88 -0.25
N HIS A 129 5.74 3.32 -1.46
CA HIS A 129 5.94 1.90 -1.74
C HIS A 129 7.31 1.68 -2.40
N ASP A 130 8.06 0.66 -1.99
CA ASP A 130 9.43 0.39 -2.49
C ASP A 130 9.47 0.20 -4.02
N ASP A 131 8.45 -0.47 -4.57
CA ASP A 131 8.31 -0.66 -6.02
C ASP A 131 7.96 0.63 -6.81
N TYR A 132 7.78 1.78 -6.17
CA TYR A 132 7.34 3.01 -6.84
C TYR A 132 8.23 3.39 -8.02
N LEU A 133 9.56 3.34 -7.83
CA LEU A 133 10.52 3.69 -8.88
C LEU A 133 10.40 2.76 -10.10
N LEU A 134 10.04 1.48 -9.89
CA LEU A 134 9.82 0.51 -10.96
C LEU A 134 8.51 0.75 -11.73
N HIS A 135 7.61 1.56 -11.17
CA HIS A 135 6.29 1.89 -11.73
C HIS A 135 6.18 3.37 -12.15
N ALA A 136 7.27 4.13 -12.16
CA ALA A 136 7.23 5.58 -12.38
C ALA A 136 6.54 5.98 -13.69
N ASP A 137 6.75 5.22 -14.78
CA ASP A 137 6.10 5.45 -16.07
C ASP A 137 4.58 5.23 -16.00
N ARG A 138 4.13 4.21 -15.27
CA ARG A 138 2.71 3.89 -15.06
C ARG A 138 2.03 4.93 -14.19
N VAL A 139 2.73 5.41 -13.15
CA VAL A 139 2.26 6.50 -12.30
C VAL A 139 2.08 7.77 -13.14
N GLN A 140 3.02 8.08 -14.02
CA GLN A 140 2.92 9.25 -14.89
C GLN A 140 1.74 9.13 -15.87
N LYS A 141 1.59 7.98 -16.54
CA LYS A 141 0.42 7.70 -17.39
C LYS A 141 -0.91 7.77 -16.63
N ALA A 142 -0.92 7.36 -15.36
CA ALA A 142 -2.12 7.46 -14.54
C ALA A 142 -2.47 8.92 -14.20
N ARG A 143 -1.49 9.81 -14.03
CA ARG A 143 -1.72 11.26 -13.85
C ARG A 143 -2.31 11.92 -15.09
N GLU A 144 -1.89 11.45 -16.26
CA GLU A 144 -2.34 11.93 -17.56
C GLU A 144 -3.77 11.49 -17.93
N HIS A 145 -4.37 10.55 -17.18
CA HIS A 145 -5.75 10.15 -17.45
C HIS A 145 -6.68 11.36 -17.48
N ALA A 146 -7.42 11.49 -18.57
CA ALA A 146 -8.35 12.58 -18.75
C ALA A 146 -9.50 12.45 -17.75
N ALA A 147 -9.90 13.59 -17.17
CA ALA A 147 -11.12 13.64 -16.40
C ALA A 147 -12.32 13.56 -17.34
N GLY A 148 -13.34 12.81 -16.93
CA GLY A 148 -14.55 12.61 -17.69
C GLY A 148 -15.68 13.54 -17.24
N LYS A 149 -16.89 13.23 -17.70
CA LYS A 149 -18.11 13.91 -17.24
C LYS A 149 -18.29 13.70 -15.73
N ALA A 150 -18.57 14.79 -15.00
CA ALA A 150 -18.89 14.71 -13.58
C ALA A 150 -20.22 13.95 -13.35
N PRO A 151 -20.26 12.91 -12.51
CA PRO A 151 -21.50 12.24 -12.12
C PRO A 151 -22.23 13.05 -11.06
N ARG A 152 -23.55 12.87 -10.95
CA ARG A 152 -24.29 13.28 -9.75
C ARG A 152 -23.97 12.29 -8.62
N VAL A 153 -23.36 12.78 -7.55
CA VAL A 153 -22.84 11.95 -6.46
C VAL A 153 -23.72 12.06 -5.23
N ARG A 154 -24.02 10.91 -4.62
CA ARG A 154 -24.52 10.83 -3.25
C ARG A 154 -23.38 10.44 -2.31
N ALA A 155 -23.22 11.16 -1.20
CA ALA A 155 -22.29 10.83 -0.14
C ALA A 155 -22.89 11.13 1.23
N THR A 156 -22.20 10.71 2.30
CA THR A 156 -22.58 11.00 3.69
C THR A 156 -21.37 11.47 4.50
N GLY A 157 -21.60 11.98 5.72
CA GLY A 157 -20.54 12.34 6.67
C GLY A 157 -19.50 13.32 6.13
N ALA A 158 -18.23 13.06 6.40
CA ALA A 158 -17.10 13.90 5.97
C ALA A 158 -16.98 13.99 4.44
N LEU A 159 -17.33 12.92 3.71
CA LEU A 159 -17.32 12.90 2.23
C LEU A 159 -18.38 13.85 1.65
N ALA A 160 -19.58 13.88 2.23
CA ALA A 160 -20.62 14.84 1.84
C ALA A 160 -20.19 16.29 2.12
N GLN A 161 -19.59 16.54 3.28
CA GLN A 161 -19.07 17.88 3.63
C GLN A 161 -17.96 18.32 2.68
N ALA A 162 -17.10 17.41 2.24
CA ALA A 162 -16.06 17.69 1.25
C ALA A 162 -16.64 18.00 -0.13
N LEU A 163 -17.61 17.19 -0.61
CA LEU A 163 -18.29 17.41 -1.89
C LEU A 163 -19.09 18.71 -1.94
N ALA A 164 -19.70 19.14 -0.82
CA ALA A 164 -20.43 20.42 -0.75
C ALA A 164 -19.53 21.64 -1.03
N ARG A 165 -18.20 21.48 -1.02
CA ARG A 165 -17.21 22.52 -1.31
C ARG A 165 -16.62 22.41 -2.72
N THR A 166 -17.20 21.60 -3.60
CA THR A 166 -16.76 21.39 -4.98
C THR A 166 -17.88 21.71 -5.98
N ASP A 167 -17.57 21.64 -7.27
CA ASP A 167 -18.50 21.78 -8.40
C ASP A 167 -19.14 20.44 -8.82
N VAL A 168 -18.85 19.34 -8.12
CA VAL A 168 -19.41 18.02 -8.41
C VAL A 168 -20.90 18.03 -8.05
N PRO A 169 -21.81 17.75 -9.00
CA PRO A 169 -23.24 17.73 -8.72
C PRO A 169 -23.59 16.71 -7.63
N THR A 170 -24.43 17.10 -6.67
CA THR A 170 -24.91 16.19 -5.62
C THR A 170 -26.35 15.74 -5.89
N ALA A 171 -26.69 14.49 -5.56
CA ALA A 171 -28.05 13.97 -5.69
C ALA A 171 -28.42 13.01 -4.55
N GLY A 172 -29.72 12.70 -4.46
CA GLY A 172 -30.26 11.78 -3.47
C GLY A 172 -30.31 10.34 -3.99
N ARG A 173 -31.51 9.77 -4.04
CA ARG A 173 -31.73 8.38 -4.49
C ARG A 173 -31.49 8.16 -5.99
N ASP A 174 -31.56 9.23 -6.76
CA ASP A 174 -31.40 9.26 -8.21
C ASP A 174 -29.96 9.57 -8.65
N ALA A 175 -29.00 9.55 -7.72
CA ALA A 175 -27.58 9.77 -8.01
C ALA A 175 -27.02 8.76 -9.02
N ASP A 176 -26.12 9.23 -9.88
CA ASP A 176 -25.43 8.41 -10.87
C ASP A 176 -24.33 7.57 -10.19
N ALA A 177 -23.75 8.09 -9.10
CA ALA A 177 -22.73 7.43 -8.31
C ALA A 177 -22.92 7.65 -6.79
N VAL A 178 -22.38 6.73 -6.00
CA VAL A 178 -22.37 6.77 -4.54
C VAL A 178 -20.91 6.79 -4.09
N LEU A 179 -20.54 7.81 -3.33
CA LEU A 179 -19.22 7.94 -2.71
C LEU A 179 -19.33 7.59 -1.22
N GLU A 180 -18.65 6.52 -0.81
CA GLU A 180 -18.76 5.96 0.53
C GLU A 180 -17.40 5.51 1.09
N GLU A 181 -17.26 5.60 2.41
CA GLU A 181 -16.16 4.97 3.16
C GLU A 181 -16.65 3.58 3.60
N LEU A 182 -16.03 2.54 3.05
CA LEU A 182 -16.28 1.15 3.42
C LEU A 182 -15.27 0.73 4.47
N GLU A 183 -15.73 0.62 5.71
CA GLU A 183 -14.96 0.10 6.82
C GLU A 183 -14.36 -1.27 6.50
N LEU A 184 -13.15 -1.51 7.00
CA LEU A 184 -12.44 -2.76 6.76
C LEU A 184 -13.30 -3.96 7.19
N SER A 185 -13.97 -3.90 8.34
CA SER A 185 -14.86 -4.96 8.84
C SER A 185 -15.92 -5.42 7.84
N THR A 186 -16.50 -4.48 7.09
CA THR A 186 -17.54 -4.75 6.06
C THR A 186 -16.96 -5.51 4.87
N LEU A 187 -15.69 -5.29 4.55
CA LEU A 187 -15.01 -6.04 3.49
C LEU A 187 -14.70 -7.48 3.92
N LEU A 188 -14.51 -7.72 5.22
CA LEU A 188 -14.10 -9.02 5.74
C LEU A 188 -15.25 -10.04 5.70
N THR A 189 -16.49 -9.57 5.67
CA THR A 189 -17.67 -10.43 5.56
C THR A 189 -17.99 -10.84 4.11
N GLY A 190 -17.10 -10.56 3.15
CA GLY A 190 -17.11 -11.15 1.80
C GLY A 190 -18.11 -10.54 0.81
N ALA A 191 -18.76 -9.43 1.14
CA ALA A 191 -19.79 -8.82 0.30
C ALA A 191 -19.27 -7.95 -0.87
N SER A 192 -17.95 -7.89 -1.08
CA SER A 192 -17.37 -6.85 -1.94
C SER A 192 -16.89 -7.33 -3.31
N PRO A 193 -17.14 -6.58 -4.42
CA PRO A 193 -16.77 -7.01 -5.78
C PRO A 193 -15.26 -7.15 -6.03
N TRP A 194 -14.40 -6.60 -5.17
CA TRP A 194 -12.94 -6.73 -5.24
C TRP A 194 -12.34 -7.86 -4.40
N VAL A 195 -13.16 -8.77 -3.87
CA VAL A 195 -12.70 -9.98 -3.17
C VAL A 195 -11.66 -10.77 -4.00
N LYS A 196 -11.72 -10.67 -5.34
CA LYS A 196 -10.81 -11.32 -6.28
C LYS A 196 -9.60 -10.49 -6.69
N LYS A 197 -9.42 -9.28 -6.16
CA LYS A 197 -8.32 -8.37 -6.55
C LYS A 197 -7.10 -8.56 -5.65
N GLY A 198 -5.91 -8.39 -6.22
CA GLY A 198 -4.64 -8.77 -5.59
C GLY A 198 -4.40 -8.19 -4.20
N TRP A 199 -4.87 -6.96 -3.93
CA TRP A 199 -4.74 -6.34 -2.61
C TRP A 199 -5.62 -7.01 -1.55
N PHE A 200 -6.84 -7.46 -1.89
CA PHE A 200 -7.72 -8.15 -0.94
C PHE A 200 -7.16 -9.54 -0.63
N HIS A 201 -6.54 -10.19 -1.60
CA HIS A 201 -5.78 -11.42 -1.36
C HIS A 201 -4.54 -11.18 -0.50
N ALA A 202 -3.78 -10.10 -0.72
CA ALA A 202 -2.66 -9.71 0.14
C ALA A 202 -3.11 -9.43 1.58
N TRP A 203 -4.28 -8.83 1.77
CA TRP A 203 -4.89 -8.65 3.07
C TRP A 203 -5.40 -9.96 3.68
N LEU A 204 -6.06 -10.84 2.91
CA LEU A 204 -6.48 -12.18 3.36
C LEU A 204 -5.29 -13.05 3.80
N LEU A 205 -4.17 -12.90 3.09
CA LEU A 205 -2.88 -13.48 3.46
C LEU A 205 -2.48 -12.98 4.86
N GLN A 206 -2.62 -11.69 5.17
CA GLN A 206 -2.29 -11.14 6.50
C GLN A 206 -3.31 -11.46 7.61
N SER A 207 -4.59 -11.67 7.27
CA SER A 207 -5.69 -11.77 8.24
C SER A 207 -6.06 -13.20 8.63
N SER A 208 -5.75 -14.20 7.78
CA SER A 208 -5.93 -15.61 8.15
C SER A 208 -4.63 -16.19 8.65
N ALA A 209 -4.64 -16.83 9.83
CA ALA A 209 -3.42 -17.36 10.45
C ALA A 209 -2.66 -18.36 9.54
N ALA A 210 -3.39 -19.18 8.79
CA ALA A 210 -2.80 -20.15 7.86
C ALA A 210 -2.17 -19.51 6.62
N ALA A 211 -2.86 -18.55 5.99
CA ALA A 211 -2.30 -17.87 4.81
C ALA A 211 -1.19 -16.89 5.21
N ARG A 212 -1.24 -16.35 6.44
CA ARG A 212 -0.19 -15.52 7.03
C ARG A 212 1.07 -16.30 7.24
N ALA A 213 0.98 -17.50 7.83
CA ALA A 213 2.14 -18.37 8.00
C ALA A 213 2.83 -18.68 6.65
N ALA A 214 2.06 -18.95 5.59
CA ALA A 214 2.59 -19.22 4.26
C ALA A 214 3.21 -17.97 3.60
N ALA A 215 2.57 -16.80 3.75
CA ALA A 215 3.10 -15.53 3.25
C ALA A 215 4.37 -15.11 4.01
N ASP A 216 4.38 -15.25 5.33
CA ASP A 216 5.50 -14.97 6.21
C ASP A 216 6.70 -15.86 5.86
N ASP A 217 6.45 -17.14 5.56
CA ASP A 217 7.50 -18.06 5.10
C ASP A 217 8.04 -17.69 3.71
N ALA A 218 7.17 -17.32 2.76
CA ALA A 218 7.61 -16.87 1.43
C ALA A 218 8.40 -15.56 1.49
N PHE A 219 7.98 -14.60 2.33
CA PHE A 219 8.69 -13.34 2.54
C PHE A 219 10.01 -13.55 3.28
N ARG A 220 10.03 -14.40 4.31
CA ARG A 220 11.26 -14.77 5.03
C ARG A 220 12.29 -15.37 4.08
N ARG A 221 11.89 -16.34 3.24
CA ARG A 221 12.75 -16.89 2.18
C ARG A 221 13.28 -15.83 1.23
N ARG A 222 12.47 -14.83 0.86
CA ARG A 222 12.91 -13.70 0.02
C ARG A 222 13.96 -12.84 0.73
N VAL A 223 13.76 -12.49 1.99
CA VAL A 223 14.66 -11.63 2.77
C VAL A 223 15.96 -12.34 3.11
N GLU A 224 15.89 -13.60 3.52
CA GLU A 224 17.04 -14.41 3.93
C GLU A 224 17.76 -15.07 2.74
N GLY A 225 17.19 -14.98 1.54
CA GLY A 225 17.75 -15.56 0.31
C GLY A 225 17.68 -17.08 0.22
N ASP A 226 16.88 -17.74 1.07
CA ASP A 226 16.75 -19.21 1.11
C ASP A 226 15.72 -19.70 0.07
N TRP A 227 16.13 -19.71 -1.19
CA TRP A 227 15.33 -20.21 -2.32
C TRP A 227 15.52 -21.70 -2.54
N ARG A 228 15.27 -22.54 -1.52
CA ARG A 228 15.18 -23.98 -1.74
C ARG A 228 13.87 -24.28 -2.48
N THR A 229 13.98 -24.63 -3.76
CA THR A 229 12.89 -25.24 -4.52
C THR A 229 12.53 -26.59 -3.91
N PRO A 230 11.24 -26.95 -3.83
CA PRO A 230 10.83 -28.32 -3.56
C PRO A 230 11.29 -29.28 -4.67
#